data_AF-R5GAQ2-F1
#
_entry.id   AF-R5GAQ2-F1
#
_cell.length_a   1.000
_cell.length_b   1.000
_cell.length_c   1.000
_cell.angle_alpha   90.00
_cell.angle_beta   90.00
_cell.angle_gamma   90.00
#
_symmetry.space_group_name_H-M   'P 1'
#
loop_
_entity.id
_entity.type
_entity.pdbx_description
1 polymer ?
#
loop_
_entity_poly.entity_id
_entity_poly.type
_entity_poly.pdbx_seq_one_letter_code
_entity_poly.pdbx_strand_id
1 'polypeptide(L)'
;MYPLIHDKTDKIVLAPICARLKVGEIVLAINDGDFILHRIVKIYSDSVLLRGDGNPAGIEHIKIDSILGEAIAIVWSNGRVIHKGSLLWRGFQYLWPKGSWLRKKSLGVLRRLDLI
;
A
#
# COMPACT_ATOMS: atom_id res chain seq x y z
N MET A 1 -2.82 -7.23 -3.10
CA MET A 1 -2.61 -6.52 -1.80
C MET A 1 -3.95 -6.20 -1.11
N TYR A 2 -4.55 -7.13 -0.37
CA TYR A 2 -5.72 -6.80 0.44
C TYR A 2 -5.38 -5.86 1.62
N PRO A 3 -6.32 -5.03 2.11
CA PRO A 3 -7.77 -5.03 1.84
C PRO A 3 -8.25 -3.98 0.83
N LEU A 4 -7.40 -3.02 0.43
CA LEU A 4 -7.81 -1.92 -0.46
C LEU A 4 -7.62 -2.26 -1.95
N ILE A 5 -6.68 -3.15 -2.27
CA ILE A 5 -6.30 -3.52 -3.64
C ILE A 5 -6.49 -5.03 -3.84
N HIS A 6 -7.49 -5.39 -4.62
CA HIS A 6 -7.72 -6.76 -5.03
C HIS A 6 -6.60 -7.17 -5.99
N ASP A 7 -5.92 -8.25 -5.61
CA ASP A 7 -4.77 -8.73 -6.37
C ASP A 7 -5.21 -9.13 -7.79
N LYS A 8 -4.43 -8.75 -8.81
CA LYS A 8 -4.63 -9.08 -10.23
C LYS A 8 -5.84 -8.47 -10.94
N THR A 9 -6.80 -7.88 -10.24
CA THR A 9 -8.03 -7.33 -10.84
C THR A 9 -8.06 -5.81 -10.83
N ASP A 10 -7.52 -5.18 -9.78
CA ASP A 10 -7.54 -3.73 -9.64
C ASP A 10 -6.35 -3.08 -10.37
N LYS A 11 -6.59 -1.88 -10.91
CA LYS A 11 -5.54 -1.07 -11.55
C LYS A 11 -5.14 0.07 -10.63
N ILE A 12 -3.86 0.36 -10.54
CA ILE A 12 -3.37 1.52 -9.79
C ILE A 12 -2.96 2.62 -10.77
N VAL A 13 -3.40 3.84 -10.49
CA VAL A 13 -2.95 5.04 -11.20
C VAL A 13 -1.79 5.62 -10.41
N LEU A 14 -0.64 5.70 -11.07
CA LEU A 14 0.59 6.23 -10.50
C LEU A 14 0.87 7.63 -11.05
N ALA A 15 1.45 8.47 -10.21
CA ALA A 15 2.00 9.76 -10.60
C ALA A 15 3.47 9.85 -10.18
N PRO A 16 4.28 10.65 -10.91
CA PRO A 16 5.61 11.02 -10.44
C PRO A 16 5.54 11.64 -9.05
N ILE A 17 6.60 11.43 -8.25
CA ILE A 17 6.69 12.02 -6.91
C ILE A 17 7.00 13.51 -7.07
N CYS A 18 5.97 14.34 -6.95
CA CYS A 18 6.11 15.81 -7.02
C CYS A 18 6.28 16.46 -5.65
N ALA A 19 5.98 15.73 -4.57
CA ALA A 19 5.98 16.24 -3.21
C ALA A 19 6.79 15.34 -2.27
N ARG A 20 7.10 15.84 -1.08
CA ARG A 20 7.79 15.07 -0.05
C ARG A 20 6.94 13.85 0.35
N LEU A 21 7.57 12.68 0.34
CA LEU A 21 6.98 11.41 0.77
C LEU A 21 6.40 11.49 2.18
N LYS A 22 5.26 10.84 2.40
CA LYS A 22 4.59 10.77 3.70
C LYS A 22 4.33 9.34 4.14
N VAL A 23 4.42 9.12 5.45
CA VAL A 23 4.03 7.84 6.06
C VAL A 23 2.55 7.57 5.78
N GLY A 24 2.27 6.34 5.33
CA GLY A 24 0.94 5.88 4.96
C GLY A 24 0.62 6.03 3.47
N GLU A 25 1.47 6.66 2.66
CA GLU A 25 1.30 6.70 1.20
C GLU A 25 1.69 5.37 0.57
N ILE A 26 1.01 5.00 -0.52
CA ILE A 26 1.34 3.82 -1.31
C ILE A 26 2.26 4.28 -2.43
N VAL A 27 3.41 3.64 -2.56
CA VAL A 27 4.42 3.96 -3.56
C VAL A 27 4.80 2.73 -4.36
N LEU A 28 5.17 2.96 -5.62
CA LEU A 28 5.82 1.97 -6.47
C LEU A 28 7.33 2.14 -6.32
N ALA A 29 8.02 1.06 -5.99
CA ALA A 29 9.47 1.03 -5.97
C ALA A 29 10.02 -0.22 -6.66
N ILE A 30 11.31 -0.18 -7.01
CA ILE A 30 12.05 -1.35 -7.48
C ILE A 30 12.88 -1.89 -6.32
N ASN A 31 12.79 -3.20 -6.09
CA ASN A 31 13.65 -3.93 -5.17
C ASN A 31 14.24 -5.15 -5.89
N ASP A 32 15.56 -5.22 -6.01
CA ASP A 32 16.27 -6.34 -6.67
C ASP A 32 15.73 -6.71 -8.07
N GLY A 33 15.22 -5.72 -8.82
CA GLY A 33 14.65 -5.90 -10.16
C GLY A 33 13.13 -6.13 -10.19
N ASP A 34 12.51 -6.38 -9.03
CA ASP A 34 11.07 -6.55 -8.91
C ASP A 34 10.35 -5.24 -8.58
N PHE A 35 9.18 -5.05 -9.19
CA PHE A 35 8.31 -3.92 -8.88
C PHE A 35 7.44 -4.24 -7.66
N ILE A 36 7.61 -3.45 -6.61
CA ILE A 36 6.86 -3.55 -5.36
C ILE A 36 5.97 -2.33 -5.19
N LEU A 37 4.68 -2.56 -4.95
CA LEU A 37 3.74 -1.50 -4.63
C LEU A 37 3.37 -1.64 -3.15
N HIS A 38 3.84 -0.77 -2.28
CA HIS A 38 3.66 -0.96 -0.84
C HIS A 38 3.45 0.37 -0.12
N ARG A 39 2.90 0.29 1.10
CA ARG A 39 2.66 1.48 1.92
C ARG A 39 3.91 1.84 2.71
N ILE A 40 4.26 3.12 2.72
CA ILE A 40 5.34 3.66 3.55
C ILE A 40 4.92 3.54 5.02
N VAL A 41 5.68 2.78 5.79
CA VAL A 41 5.48 2.63 7.24
C VAL A 41 6.36 3.60 8.00
N LYS A 42 7.57 3.87 7.50
CA LYS A 42 8.55 4.76 8.11
C LYS A 42 9.44 5.38 7.05
N ILE A 43 9.85 6.61 7.28
CA ILE A 43 10.77 7.35 6.43
C ILE A 43 12.02 7.65 7.26
N TYR A 44 13.18 7.37 6.68
CA TYR A 44 14.50 7.76 7.16
C TYR A 44 15.07 8.85 6.24
N SER A 45 16.31 9.27 6.50
CA SER A 45 16.95 10.35 5.74
C SER A 45 17.15 10.00 4.25
N ASP A 46 17.52 8.76 3.96
CA ASP A 46 17.92 8.27 2.62
C ASP A 46 17.08 7.07 2.13
N SER A 47 16.16 6.61 2.97
CA SER A 47 15.49 5.32 2.78
C SER A 47 14.12 5.29 3.43
N VAL A 48 13.30 4.34 2.99
CA VAL A 48 11.93 4.12 3.46
C VAL A 48 11.73 2.66 3.84
N LEU A 49 10.89 2.42 4.84
CA LEU A 49 10.35 1.11 5.13
C LEU A 49 9.00 0.98 4.45
N LEU A 50 8.93 0.05 3.50
CA LEU A 50 7.71 -0.31 2.80
C LEU A 50 7.10 -1.58 3.40
N ARG A 51 5.78 -1.65 3.38
CA ARG A 51 5.06 -2.85 3.77
C ARG A 51 3.78 -3.00 2.96
N GLY A 52 3.58 -4.20 2.44
CA GLY A 52 2.32 -4.56 1.79
C GLY A 52 1.18 -4.66 2.79
N ASP A 53 0.02 -4.12 2.41
CA ASP A 53 -1.17 -4.18 3.26
C ASP A 53 -1.62 -5.63 3.51
N GLY A 54 -1.39 -6.53 2.56
CA GLY A 54 -1.65 -7.97 2.67
C GLY A 54 -0.52 -8.77 3.33
N ASN A 55 0.59 -8.11 3.71
CA ASN A 55 1.75 -8.77 4.29
C ASN A 55 1.78 -8.61 5.83
N PRO A 56 1.51 -9.68 6.58
CA PRO A 56 1.44 -9.61 8.04
C PRO A 56 2.82 -9.49 8.70
N ALA A 57 3.94 -9.67 8.01
CA ALA A 57 5.27 -9.63 8.65
C ALA A 57 6.37 -8.95 7.83
N GLY A 58 6.39 -9.12 6.50
CA GLY A 58 7.48 -8.59 5.68
C GLY A 58 7.50 -7.07 5.65
N ILE A 59 8.69 -6.52 5.83
CA ILE A 59 9.02 -5.11 5.72
C ILE A 59 10.20 -5.05 4.75
N GLU A 60 10.12 -4.16 3.78
CA GLU A 60 11.17 -3.94 2.79
C GLU A 60 11.85 -2.61 3.07
N HIS A 61 13.17 -2.61 3.10
CA HIS A 61 13.96 -1.40 3.29
C HIS A 61 14.49 -0.96 1.94
N ILE A 62 13.99 0.18 1.46
CA ILE A 62 14.20 0.64 0.08
C ILE A 62 14.80 2.04 0.11
N LYS A 63 15.76 2.31 -0.78
CA LYS A 63 16.30 3.66 -0.96
C LYS A 63 15.26 4.56 -1.60
N ILE A 64 15.27 5.84 -1.24
CA ILE A 64 14.32 6.81 -1.82
C ILE A 64 14.45 6.86 -3.35
N ASP A 65 15.68 6.74 -3.88
CA ASP A 65 15.96 6.76 -5.32
C ASP A 65 15.36 5.58 -6.09
N SER A 66 15.07 4.47 -5.40
CA SER A 66 14.43 3.30 -5.99
C SER A 66 12.92 3.45 -6.14
N ILE A 67 12.34 4.56 -5.64
CA ILE A 67 10.91 4.82 -5.71
C ILE A 67 10.60 5.50 -7.05
N LEU A 68 9.69 4.89 -7.81
CA LEU A 68 9.34 5.31 -9.16
C LEU A 68 8.14 6.25 -9.21
N GLY A 69 7.25 6.17 -8.23
CA GLY A 69 6.01 6.94 -8.24
C GLY A 69 5.15 6.69 -7.02
N GLU A 70 4.14 7.53 -6.86
CA GLU A 70 3.11 7.38 -5.83
C GLU A 70 1.76 7.00 -6.42
N ALA A 71 0.98 6.21 -5.69
CA ALA A 71 -0.38 5.88 -6.08
C ALA A 71 -1.33 7.04 -5.76
N ILE A 72 -1.96 7.57 -6.81
CA ILE A 72 -2.92 8.68 -6.72
C ILE A 72 -4.38 8.23 -6.83
N ALA A 73 -4.62 7.04 -7.41
CA ALA A 73 -5.93 6.42 -7.42
C ALA A 73 -5.84 4.90 -7.57
N ILE A 74 -6.89 4.20 -7.15
CA ILE A 74 -7.11 2.79 -7.41
C ILE A 74 -8.42 2.67 -8.19
N VAL A 75 -8.39 1.95 -9.30
CA VAL A 75 -9.56 1.62 -10.13
C VAL A 75 -9.91 0.18 -9.86
N TRP A 76 -11.03 -0.04 -9.18
CA TRP A 76 -11.57 -1.37 -8.93
C TRP A 76 -12.12 -1.99 -10.22
N SER A 77 -12.15 -3.33 -10.25
CA SER A 77 -12.67 -4.09 -11.38
C SER A 77 -14.11 -3.74 -11.79
N ASN A 78 -14.92 -3.26 -10.85
CA ASN A 78 -16.29 -2.78 -11.08
C ASN A 78 -16.36 -1.34 -11.64
N GLY A 79 -15.22 -0.72 -11.97
CA GLY A 79 -15.13 0.63 -12.52
C GLY A 79 -15.13 1.75 -11.47
N ARG A 80 -15.29 1.43 -10.18
CA ARG A 80 -15.22 2.45 -9.11
C ARG A 80 -13.78 2.94 -8.94
N VAL A 81 -13.62 4.26 -8.91
CA VAL A 81 -12.32 4.91 -8.69
C VAL A 81 -12.24 5.43 -7.26
N ILE A 82 -11.16 5.06 -6.57
CA ILE A 82 -10.83 5.55 -5.23
C ILE A 82 -9.61 6.46 -5.35
N HIS A 83 -9.84 7.76 -5.22
CA HIS A 83 -8.77 8.75 -5.24
C HIS A 83 -8.02 8.80 -3.89
N LYS A 84 -6.72 9.11 -3.98
CA LYS A 84 -5.88 9.46 -2.84
C LYS A 84 -6.56 10.56 -2.03
N GLY A 85 -6.66 10.36 -0.72
CA GLY A 85 -7.27 11.31 0.21
C GLY A 85 -8.80 11.24 0.32
N SER A 86 -9.49 10.37 -0.43
CA SER A 86 -10.90 10.06 -0.21
C SER A 86 -11.15 9.47 1.19
N LEU A 87 -12.39 9.52 1.68
CA LEU A 87 -12.76 8.98 2.99
C LEU A 87 -12.38 7.50 3.14
N LEU A 88 -12.63 6.69 2.09
CA LEU A 88 -12.23 5.29 2.07
C LEU A 88 -10.71 5.13 2.14
N TRP A 89 -9.97 5.89 1.33
CA TRP A 89 -8.51 5.87 1.34
C TRP A 89 -7.94 6.20 2.73
N ARG A 90 -8.42 7.28 3.35
CA ARG A 90 -8.00 7.70 4.69
C ARG A 90 -8.41 6.66 5.74
N GLY A 91 -9.63 6.13 5.64
CA GLY A 91 -10.13 5.08 6.52
C GLY A 91 -9.19 3.89 6.54
N PHE A 92 -8.84 3.35 5.37
CA PHE A 92 -7.86 2.26 5.28
C PHE A 92 -6.46 2.68 5.74
N GLN A 93 -6.00 3.88 5.41
CA GLN A 93 -4.69 4.38 5.83
C GLN A 93 -4.55 4.45 7.37
N TYR A 94 -5.59 4.88 8.09
CA TYR A 94 -5.53 5.07 9.55
C TYR A 94 -5.98 3.85 10.34
N LEU A 95 -7.01 3.13 9.87
CA LEU A 95 -7.58 1.98 10.57
C LEU A 95 -6.80 0.69 10.33
N TRP A 96 -5.98 0.61 9.27
CA TRP A 96 -5.24 -0.63 9.01
C TRP A 96 -4.24 -0.91 10.13
N PRO A 97 -4.27 -2.11 10.75
CA PRO A 97 -3.56 -2.33 12.00
C PRO A 97 -2.05 -2.16 11.81
N LYS A 98 -1.37 -1.40 12.68
CA LYS A 98 0.09 -1.24 12.58
C LYS A 98 0.84 -2.50 13.02
N GLY A 99 0.29 -3.26 13.97
CA GLY A 99 0.89 -4.46 14.55
C GLY A 99 0.70 -5.72 13.68
N SER A 100 1.75 -6.52 13.57
CA SER A 100 1.77 -7.76 12.78
C SER A 100 0.74 -8.80 13.24
N TRP A 101 0.51 -8.91 14.55
CA TRP A 101 -0.49 -9.84 15.11
C TRP A 101 -1.93 -9.46 14.74
N LEU A 102 -2.28 -8.18 14.89
CA LEU A 102 -3.60 -7.66 14.53
C LEU A 102 -3.84 -7.79 13.02
N ARG A 103 -2.86 -7.45 12.16
CA ARG A 103 -2.97 -7.67 10.71
C ARG A 103 -3.23 -9.14 10.37
N LYS A 104 -2.48 -10.08 10.99
CA LYS A 104 -2.66 -11.52 10.75
C LYS A 104 -4.09 -11.96 11.09
N LYS A 105 -4.65 -11.45 12.19
CA LYS A 105 -6.04 -11.75 12.59
C LYS A 105 -7.05 -11.10 11.65
N SER A 106 -6.91 -9.81 11.34
CA SER A 106 -7.80 -9.09 10.41
C SER A 106 -7.82 -9.74 9.03
N LEU A 107 -6.66 -10.08 8.47
CA LEU A 107 -6.56 -10.81 7.20
C LEU A 107 -7.18 -12.21 7.29
N GLY A 108 -7.00 -12.91 8.42
CA GLY A 108 -7.62 -14.21 8.65
C GLY A 108 -9.15 -14.14 8.75
N VAL A 109 -9.70 -13.09 9.35
CA VAL A 109 -11.16 -12.86 9.43
C VAL A 109 -11.73 -12.51 8.06
N LEU A 110 -11.08 -11.59 7.33
CA LEU A 110 -11.53 -11.19 5.99
C LEU A 110 -11.55 -12.37 5.02
N ARG A 111 -10.54 -13.25 5.06
CA ARG A 111 -10.50 -14.49 4.27
C ARG A 111 -11.57 -15.52 4.66
N ARG A 112 -11.98 -15.54 5.94
CA ARG A 112 -13.04 -16.45 6.41
C ARG A 112 -14.44 -15.98 6.03
N LEU A 113 -14.59 -14.69 5.74
CA LEU A 113 -15.84 -14.06 5.35
C LEU A 113 -15.97 -13.90 3.82
N ASP A 114 -15.04 -14.48 3.04
CA ASP A 114 -14.94 -14.31 1.58
C ASP A 114 -14.98 -12.86 1.10
N LEU A 115 -14.51 -11.94 1.96
CA LEU A 115 -14.39 -10.52 1.64
C LEU A 115 -13.10 -10.20 0.87
N ILE A 116 -12.13 -11.13 0.89
CA ILE A 116 -10.84 -11.08 0.20
C ILE A 116 -10.36 -12.46 -0.23
#